data_AF-A0A498SJH7-F1
#
_entry.id   AF-A0A498SJH7-F1
#
_cell.length_a   1.000
_cell.length_b   1.000
_cell.length_c   1.000
_cell.angle_alpha   90.00
_cell.angle_beta   90.00
_cell.angle_gamma   90.00
#
_symmetry.space_group_name_H-M   'P 1'
#
loop_
_entity.id
_entity.type
_entity.pdbx_description
1 polymer ?
#
loop_
_entity_poly.entity_id
_entity_poly.type
_entity_poly.pdbx_seq_one_letter_code
_entity_poly.pdbx_strand_id
1 'polypeptide(L)'
;MSTVKGKDMIHVYGDDFTYRHVRFTDIDYKVYSDAAKYIFRGQSPYKRATYRYTPLLAWLLMPVVKWPDFGKILFCAVDVAIGFLYFELSAYSRATRKDENESRMKKIVVLFWLANPLTSIISSRGNADVLVCAAVLWTLYLLMRNQWCAAALIYGLLAVHLKLYPIIYLPSIFLSLSSVSLSTGWIDYGKRLVSNAKGYIFSLIFSSSLLALVVICYMLYGVPYVNEALLYHLHRSDTRHNFSPYFYLLYLTASNTQLSQLISFCAFIPQASLIIWLAFRYHDDLPFCWLITTAAFVSFNKVCTSQYFIWYICLLPIAQRSIKIYWDFTAMLYLIGLGLGNVDDITMKGVAAIQKCSRVYLESYTSIMSFGLDKKKLEEFFNKEIQEADRTMIEQDYNTILDEAFDLDVCLLVVGDPFGATTHTSLVLTARKVGVNVEIVHNASIINAVGCCGLQLYRFGEMISIVFWEENWHPDSYYFKIAENRKRGLHTLCLLDIKVKEQTVKDMMRGRKEFLPPKYMSCSEAAKQLLEIADRMMKENVEPVELVVFMREMARTRFVWRESR
;
A
#
# COMPACT_ATOMS: atom_id res chain seq x y z
N MET A 1 -17.66 -4.39 -24.24
CA MET A 1 -17.75 -3.51 -25.42
C MET A 1 -19.12 -2.84 -25.41
N SER A 2 -19.25 -1.68 -24.77
CA SER A 2 -20.39 -0.78 -24.91
C SER A 2 -19.83 0.63 -25.06
N THR A 3 -20.03 1.16 -26.26
CA THR A 3 -19.57 2.47 -26.72
C THR A 3 -20.22 3.59 -25.91
N VAL A 4 -19.49 4.16 -24.97
CA VAL A 4 -19.81 5.46 -24.37
C VAL A 4 -19.49 6.51 -25.44
N LYS A 5 -20.54 7.06 -26.06
CA LYS A 5 -20.45 8.16 -27.02
C LYS A 5 -19.86 9.38 -26.30
N GLY A 6 -18.78 9.94 -26.84
CA GLY A 6 -18.06 11.10 -26.32
C GLY A 6 -18.80 12.44 -26.45
N LYS A 7 -19.99 12.56 -25.84
CA LYS A 7 -20.71 13.84 -25.69
C LYS A 7 -20.90 14.29 -24.24
N ASP A 8 -20.54 13.48 -23.25
CA ASP A 8 -20.85 13.78 -21.84
C ASP A 8 -19.71 14.41 -21.03
N MET A 9 -18.56 14.70 -21.64
CA MET A 9 -17.40 15.23 -20.89
C MET A 9 -17.43 16.73 -20.59
N ILE A 10 -18.47 17.46 -21.04
CA ILE A 10 -18.59 18.93 -20.85
C ILE A 10 -19.64 19.30 -19.79
N HIS A 11 -20.40 18.35 -19.25
CA HIS A 11 -21.48 18.62 -18.28
C HIS A 11 -21.06 18.67 -16.79
N VAL A 12 -19.78 18.89 -16.47
CA VAL A 12 -19.29 18.87 -15.07
C VAL A 12 -19.32 20.23 -14.35
N TYR A 13 -19.70 21.32 -15.03
CA TYR A 13 -19.50 22.69 -14.48
C TYR A 13 -20.73 23.60 -14.40
N GLY A 14 -21.95 23.09 -14.61
CA GLY A 14 -23.20 23.87 -14.53
C GLY A 14 -23.98 23.66 -13.23
N ASP A 15 -24.57 24.74 -12.70
CA ASP A 15 -25.39 24.77 -11.46
C ASP A 15 -26.71 23.94 -11.53
N ASP A 16 -27.00 23.26 -12.64
CA ASP A 16 -28.22 22.44 -12.81
C ASP A 16 -27.98 20.96 -12.46
N PHE A 17 -27.87 20.67 -11.16
CA PHE A 17 -28.11 19.34 -10.63
C PHE A 17 -29.50 19.30 -9.99
N THR A 18 -30.51 19.04 -10.81
CA THR A 18 -31.95 18.93 -10.50
C THR A 18 -32.35 17.84 -9.48
N TYR A 19 -31.40 17.15 -8.83
CA TYR A 19 -31.68 16.00 -7.95
C TYR A 19 -31.09 16.08 -6.53
N ARG A 20 -30.51 17.20 -6.09
CA ARG A 20 -30.08 17.37 -4.67
C ARG A 20 -30.62 18.66 -4.07
N HIS A 21 -31.36 18.55 -2.97
CA HIS A 21 -31.80 19.68 -2.13
C HIS A 21 -30.64 20.46 -1.45
N VAL A 22 -29.38 20.11 -1.73
CA VAL A 22 -28.19 20.69 -1.12
C VAL A 22 -27.48 21.58 -2.12
N ARG A 23 -27.24 22.84 -1.76
CA ARG A 23 -26.58 23.84 -2.62
C ARG A 23 -25.16 23.39 -2.97
N PHE A 24 -24.87 23.28 -4.27
CA PHE A 24 -23.54 22.92 -4.80
C PHE A 24 -22.51 24.06 -4.63
N THR A 25 -22.96 25.30 -4.61
CA THR A 25 -22.10 26.49 -4.42
C THR A 25 -21.49 26.58 -3.03
N ASP A 26 -20.19 26.85 -2.95
CA ASP A 26 -19.52 27.17 -1.68
C ASP A 26 -20.02 28.52 -1.11
N ILE A 27 -19.97 28.67 0.21
CA ILE A 27 -20.23 29.93 0.90
C ILE A 27 -19.19 30.97 0.47
N ASP A 28 -17.94 30.54 0.28
CA ASP A 28 -16.82 31.40 -0.11
C ASP A 28 -17.07 32.11 -1.45
N TYR A 29 -17.61 31.41 -2.45
CA TYR A 29 -17.90 32.02 -3.75
C TYR A 29 -18.90 33.18 -3.64
N LYS A 30 -19.91 33.04 -2.77
CA LYS A 30 -20.87 34.12 -2.50
C LYS A 30 -20.21 35.30 -1.81
N VAL A 31 -19.33 35.02 -0.84
CA VAL A 31 -18.54 36.06 -0.15
C VAL A 31 -17.69 36.85 -1.15
N TYR A 32 -17.03 36.18 -2.10
CA TYR A 32 -16.27 36.85 -3.16
C TYR A 32 -17.15 37.68 -4.10
N SER A 33 -18.26 37.08 -4.54
CA SER A 33 -19.20 37.70 -5.48
C SER A 33 -19.84 38.96 -4.88
N ASP A 34 -20.20 38.91 -3.60
CA ASP A 34 -20.75 40.06 -2.88
C ASP A 34 -19.71 41.17 -2.71
N ALA A 35 -18.47 40.81 -2.35
CA ALA A 35 -17.37 41.78 -2.25
C ALA A 35 -17.07 42.45 -3.60
N ALA A 36 -17.08 41.70 -4.70
CA ALA A 36 -16.93 42.23 -6.06
C ALA A 36 -18.07 43.20 -6.44
N LYS A 37 -19.32 42.90 -6.04
CA LYS A 37 -20.47 43.82 -6.21
C LYS A 37 -20.29 45.11 -5.43
N TYR A 38 -19.70 45.07 -4.23
CA TYR A 38 -19.41 46.30 -3.46
C TYR A 38 -18.40 47.18 -4.19
N ILE A 39 -17.31 46.60 -4.70
CA ILE A 39 -16.30 47.35 -5.48
C ILE A 39 -16.91 47.94 -6.75
N PHE A 40 -17.74 47.17 -7.48
CA PHE A 40 -18.43 47.68 -8.66
C PHE A 40 -19.32 48.90 -8.37
N ARG A 41 -19.85 49.02 -7.15
CA ARG A 41 -20.63 50.17 -6.67
C ARG A 41 -19.77 51.29 -6.07
N GLY A 42 -18.44 51.24 -6.22
CA GLY A 42 -17.50 52.20 -5.62
C GLY A 42 -17.38 52.09 -4.11
N GLN A 43 -17.73 50.94 -3.52
CA GLN A 43 -17.67 50.71 -2.07
C GLN A 43 -16.55 49.73 -1.69
N SER A 44 -16.16 49.76 -0.42
CA SER A 44 -15.16 48.83 0.11
C SER A 44 -15.66 47.37 0.08
N PRO A 45 -14.83 46.39 -0.36
CA PRO A 45 -15.18 44.97 -0.31
C PRO A 45 -15.39 44.48 1.13
N TYR A 46 -14.76 45.13 2.11
CA TYR A 46 -14.87 44.81 3.53
C TYR A 46 -16.23 45.18 4.15
N LYS A 47 -17.12 45.83 3.40
CA LYS A 47 -18.54 45.96 3.80
C LYS A 47 -19.26 44.61 3.79
N ARG A 48 -18.78 43.63 3.01
CA ARG A 48 -19.26 42.26 3.12
C ARG A 48 -18.71 41.66 4.40
N ALA A 49 -19.59 41.43 5.39
CA ALA A 49 -19.25 40.66 6.58
C ALA A 49 -18.59 39.34 6.18
N THR A 50 -17.58 38.88 6.92
CA THR A 50 -16.78 37.65 6.64
C THR A 50 -15.88 37.68 5.41
N TYR A 51 -15.77 38.80 4.68
CA TYR A 51 -14.71 38.94 3.68
C TYR A 51 -13.35 39.10 4.39
N ARG A 52 -12.46 38.12 4.22
CA ARG A 52 -11.13 38.04 4.87
C ARG A 52 -9.98 37.95 3.85
N TYR A 53 -10.23 38.33 2.61
CA TYR A 53 -9.30 38.16 1.51
C TYR A 53 -8.75 39.50 1.05
N THR A 54 -7.70 39.46 0.22
CA THR A 54 -7.15 40.66 -0.41
C THR A 54 -8.17 41.35 -1.33
N PRO A 55 -8.18 42.69 -1.45
CA PRO A 55 -9.06 43.38 -2.40
C PRO A 55 -8.82 42.96 -3.85
N LEU A 56 -7.61 42.52 -4.18
CA LEU A 56 -7.21 42.09 -5.51
C LEU A 56 -8.11 40.94 -6.03
N LEU A 57 -8.50 40.02 -5.16
CA LEU A 57 -9.40 38.92 -5.52
C LEU A 57 -10.78 39.45 -5.93
N ALA A 58 -11.33 40.39 -5.18
CA ALA A 58 -12.63 40.97 -5.51
C ALA A 58 -12.56 41.91 -6.73
N TRP A 59 -11.41 42.56 -7.00
CA TRP A 59 -11.15 43.29 -8.25
C TRP A 59 -11.17 42.36 -9.45
N LEU A 60 -10.47 41.22 -9.36
CA LEU A 60 -10.44 40.20 -10.39
C LEU A 60 -11.84 39.64 -10.71
N LEU A 61 -12.71 39.58 -9.70
CA LEU A 61 -14.06 39.03 -9.81
C LEU A 61 -15.15 40.07 -10.12
N MET A 62 -14.82 41.33 -10.37
CA MET A 62 -15.81 42.36 -10.76
C MET A 62 -16.76 41.95 -11.90
N PRO A 63 -16.34 41.18 -12.93
CA PRO A 63 -17.25 40.75 -14.00
C PRO A 63 -18.42 39.87 -13.51
N VAL A 64 -18.35 39.31 -12.29
CA VAL A 64 -19.44 38.54 -11.66
C VAL A 64 -20.75 39.31 -11.58
N VAL A 65 -20.71 40.65 -11.55
CA VAL A 65 -21.91 41.49 -11.53
C VAL A 65 -22.77 41.27 -12.78
N LYS A 66 -22.15 41.06 -13.94
CA LYS A 66 -22.83 40.80 -15.21
C LYS A 66 -22.92 39.31 -15.54
N TRP A 67 -21.94 38.52 -15.09
CA TRP A 67 -21.80 37.10 -15.39
C TRP A 67 -21.65 36.30 -14.09
N PRO A 68 -22.76 35.82 -13.48
CA PRO A 68 -22.73 35.23 -12.14
C PRO A 68 -21.73 34.09 -11.93
N ASP A 69 -21.45 33.29 -12.98
CA ASP A 69 -20.51 32.17 -12.93
C ASP A 69 -19.08 32.50 -13.37
N PHE A 70 -18.77 33.77 -13.68
CA PHE A 70 -17.47 34.19 -14.19
C PHE A 70 -16.30 33.69 -13.34
N GLY A 71 -16.40 33.85 -12.01
CA GLY A 71 -15.35 33.39 -11.11
C GLY A 71 -15.14 31.87 -11.12
N LYS A 72 -16.21 31.06 -11.24
CA LYS A 72 -16.07 29.60 -11.37
C LYS A 72 -15.33 29.25 -12.67
N ILE A 73 -15.73 29.86 -13.79
CA ILE A 73 -15.08 29.68 -15.09
C ILE A 73 -13.60 30.08 -15.01
N LEU A 74 -13.30 31.22 -14.38
CA LEU A 74 -11.93 31.70 -14.18
C LEU A 74 -11.09 30.70 -13.38
N PHE A 75 -11.60 30.21 -12.24
CA PHE A 75 -10.89 29.24 -11.41
C PHE A 75 -10.65 27.92 -12.13
N CYS A 76 -11.62 27.45 -12.92
CA CYS A 76 -11.46 26.25 -13.74
C CYS A 76 -10.44 26.46 -14.87
N ALA A 77 -10.40 27.65 -15.48
CA ALA A 77 -9.38 27.99 -16.47
C ALA A 77 -7.98 28.04 -15.85
N VAL A 78 -7.85 28.52 -14.62
CA VAL A 78 -6.58 28.50 -13.88
C VAL A 78 -6.16 27.08 -13.54
N ASP A 79 -7.09 26.18 -13.23
CA ASP A 79 -6.80 24.76 -13.05
C ASP A 79 -6.17 24.13 -14.30
N VAL A 80 -6.69 24.46 -15.48
CA VAL A 80 -6.09 24.06 -16.77
C VAL A 80 -4.71 24.68 -16.95
N ALA A 81 -4.52 25.95 -16.56
CA ALA A 81 -3.22 26.61 -16.60
C ALA A 81 -2.19 25.95 -15.66
N ILE A 82 -2.61 25.46 -14.48
CA ILE A 82 -1.77 24.64 -13.60
C ILE A 82 -1.37 23.34 -14.29
N GLY A 83 -2.31 22.67 -14.97
CA GLY A 83 -2.04 21.51 -15.83
C GLY A 83 -0.94 21.79 -16.87
N PHE A 84 -1.00 22.97 -17.51
CA PHE A 84 0.03 23.42 -18.44
C PHE A 84 1.37 23.71 -17.75
N LEU A 85 1.37 24.35 -16.57
CA LEU A 85 2.59 24.57 -15.77
C LEU A 85 3.27 23.24 -15.40
N TYR A 86 2.50 22.20 -15.05
CA TYR A 86 3.06 20.87 -14.81
C TYR A 86 3.70 20.25 -16.04
N PHE A 87 3.11 20.45 -17.22
CA PHE A 87 3.69 19.99 -18.47
C PHE A 87 5.06 20.64 -18.71
N GLU A 88 5.16 21.96 -18.53
CA GLU A 88 6.39 22.74 -18.68
C GLU A 88 7.46 22.38 -17.62
N LEU A 89 7.07 22.26 -16.35
CA LEU A 89 7.94 21.81 -15.26
C LEU A 89 8.47 20.39 -15.47
N SER A 90 7.65 19.53 -16.07
CA SER A 90 8.04 18.17 -16.41
C SER A 90 9.02 18.13 -17.58
N ALA A 91 8.88 19.02 -18.56
CA ALA A 91 9.77 19.12 -19.73
C ALA A 91 11.14 19.72 -19.38
N TYR A 92 11.19 20.74 -18.52
CA TYR A 92 12.45 21.41 -18.16
C TYR A 92 13.43 20.50 -17.40
N SER A 93 12.90 19.58 -16.59
CA SER A 93 13.72 18.79 -15.66
C SER A 93 14.45 17.59 -16.26
N ARG A 94 14.38 17.32 -17.58
CA ARG A 94 14.98 16.12 -18.20
C ARG A 94 15.63 16.32 -19.57
N ALA A 95 16.31 17.45 -19.79
CA ALA A 95 17.17 17.63 -20.97
C ALA A 95 18.37 16.63 -21.07
N THR A 96 18.49 15.63 -20.17
CA THR A 96 19.64 14.70 -20.10
C THR A 96 19.32 13.22 -20.36
N ARG A 97 18.08 12.79 -20.61
CA ARG A 97 17.78 11.41 -21.08
C ARG A 97 16.58 11.38 -22.03
N LYS A 98 16.84 11.15 -23.32
CA LYS A 98 15.83 10.82 -24.34
C LYS A 98 15.35 9.38 -24.12
N ASP A 99 14.16 9.19 -23.56
CA ASP A 99 13.48 7.89 -23.47
C ASP A 99 11.97 8.04 -23.63
N GLU A 100 11.30 7.06 -24.28
CA GLU A 100 9.84 7.01 -24.50
C GLU A 100 9.00 7.17 -23.22
N ASN A 101 9.58 6.86 -22.06
CA ASN A 101 8.99 7.07 -20.73
C ASN A 101 8.69 8.54 -20.40
N GLU A 102 9.27 9.49 -21.13
CA GLU A 102 9.06 10.93 -20.94
C GLU A 102 7.62 11.37 -21.27
N SER A 103 7.06 10.88 -22.38
CA SER A 103 5.69 11.23 -22.80
C SER A 103 4.64 10.69 -21.83
N ARG A 104 4.85 9.45 -21.34
CA ARG A 104 3.95 8.81 -20.38
C ARG A 104 3.94 9.54 -19.05
N MET A 105 5.11 9.92 -18.53
CA MET A 105 5.21 10.63 -17.24
C MET A 105 4.60 12.04 -17.32
N LYS A 106 4.85 12.79 -18.41
CA LYS A 106 4.21 14.10 -18.63
C LYS A 106 2.68 13.98 -18.60
N LYS A 107 2.12 12.96 -19.26
CA LYS A 107 0.67 12.70 -19.23
C LYS A 107 0.19 12.36 -17.82
N ILE A 108 0.91 11.52 -17.07
CA ILE A 108 0.53 11.13 -15.70
C ILE A 108 0.46 12.33 -14.76
N VAL A 109 1.45 13.23 -14.79
CA VAL A 109 1.47 14.44 -13.93
C VAL A 109 0.30 15.36 -14.24
N VAL A 110 0.02 15.59 -15.52
CA VAL A 110 -1.10 16.44 -15.96
C VAL A 110 -2.44 15.79 -15.60
N LEU A 111 -2.60 14.49 -15.84
CA LEU A 111 -3.79 13.73 -15.45
C LEU A 111 -3.98 13.72 -13.93
N PHE A 112 -2.91 13.61 -13.15
CA PHE A 112 -3.00 13.65 -11.70
C PHE A 112 -3.62 14.96 -11.19
N TRP A 113 -3.35 16.11 -11.81
CA TRP A 113 -3.99 17.36 -11.38
C TRP A 113 -5.40 17.53 -11.94
N LEU A 114 -5.57 17.35 -13.25
CA LEU A 114 -6.83 17.65 -13.94
C LEU A 114 -7.91 16.61 -13.68
N ALA A 115 -7.54 15.34 -13.47
CA ALA A 115 -8.47 14.26 -13.16
C ALA A 115 -8.64 14.04 -11.64
N ASN A 116 -8.00 14.85 -10.79
CA ASN A 116 -8.18 14.74 -9.35
C ASN A 116 -9.55 15.31 -8.95
N PRO A 117 -10.44 14.49 -8.35
CA PRO A 117 -11.78 14.94 -7.99
C PRO A 117 -11.73 16.06 -6.95
N LEU A 118 -10.73 16.11 -6.07
CA LEU A 118 -10.61 17.16 -5.05
C LEU A 118 -10.40 18.54 -5.68
N THR A 119 -9.44 18.67 -6.60
CA THR A 119 -9.12 19.94 -7.27
C THR A 119 -10.27 20.39 -8.15
N SER A 120 -10.80 19.48 -8.97
CA SER A 120 -11.95 19.74 -9.85
C SER A 120 -13.18 20.21 -9.08
N ILE A 121 -13.48 19.61 -7.92
CA ILE A 121 -14.62 20.00 -7.08
C ILE A 121 -14.37 21.37 -6.41
N ILE A 122 -13.17 21.62 -5.89
CA ILE A 122 -12.87 22.91 -5.21
C ILE A 122 -12.99 24.09 -6.19
N SER A 123 -12.46 23.95 -7.40
CA SER A 123 -12.52 25.02 -8.42
C SER A 123 -13.93 25.22 -8.99
N SER A 124 -14.65 24.13 -9.31
CA SER A 124 -16.04 24.20 -9.78
C SER A 124 -17.00 24.82 -8.76
N ARG A 125 -16.73 24.62 -7.47
CA ARG A 125 -17.53 25.23 -6.38
C ARG A 125 -17.24 26.71 -6.17
N GLY A 126 -16.22 27.26 -6.82
CA GLY A 126 -15.91 28.70 -6.79
C GLY A 126 -14.91 29.11 -5.71
N ASN A 127 -13.98 28.24 -5.29
CA ASN A 127 -12.93 28.61 -4.35
C ASN A 127 -11.68 29.17 -5.09
N ALA A 128 -11.11 30.26 -4.57
CA ALA A 128 -9.95 30.95 -5.11
C ALA A 128 -8.59 30.31 -4.75
N ASP A 129 -8.55 29.24 -3.95
CA ASP A 129 -7.30 28.56 -3.55
C ASP A 129 -6.46 28.07 -4.74
N VAL A 130 -7.11 27.75 -5.87
CA VAL A 130 -6.44 27.41 -7.13
C VAL A 130 -5.54 28.55 -7.65
N LEU A 131 -5.92 29.81 -7.44
CA LEU A 131 -5.09 30.96 -7.82
C LEU A 131 -3.78 30.99 -7.01
N VAL A 132 -3.86 30.62 -5.74
CA VAL A 132 -2.68 30.56 -4.85
C VAL A 132 -1.77 29.43 -5.29
N CYS A 133 -2.33 28.24 -5.56
CA CYS A 133 -1.57 27.11 -6.09
C CYS A 133 -0.87 27.47 -7.41
N ALA A 134 -1.56 28.15 -8.33
CA ALA A 134 -0.96 28.62 -9.58
C ALA A 134 0.20 29.60 -9.36
N ALA A 135 0.04 30.58 -8.45
CA ALA A 135 1.08 31.55 -8.14
C ALA A 135 2.31 30.91 -7.48
N VAL A 136 2.10 29.93 -6.58
CA VAL A 136 3.18 29.16 -5.95
C VAL A 136 3.92 28.32 -7.00
N LEU A 137 3.21 27.59 -7.85
CA LEU A 137 3.81 26.78 -8.92
C LEU A 137 4.55 27.64 -9.95
N TRP A 138 4.03 28.81 -10.30
CA TRP A 138 4.71 29.74 -11.19
C TRP A 138 6.00 30.28 -10.55
N THR A 139 5.97 30.62 -9.26
CA THR A 139 7.18 31.00 -8.52
C THR A 139 8.23 29.88 -8.57
N LEU A 140 7.82 28.64 -8.30
CA LEU A 140 8.70 27.48 -8.36
C LEU A 140 9.28 27.26 -9.77
N TYR A 141 8.45 27.40 -10.81
CA TYR A 141 8.88 27.31 -12.20
C TYR A 141 9.97 28.33 -12.56
N LEU A 142 9.82 29.58 -12.13
CA LEU A 142 10.83 30.62 -12.37
C LEU A 142 12.12 30.37 -11.58
N LEU A 143 12.02 29.91 -10.34
CA LEU A 143 13.19 29.54 -9.53
C LEU A 143 13.98 28.39 -10.17
N MET A 144 13.29 27.35 -10.64
CA MET A 144 13.93 26.23 -11.34
C MET A 144 14.62 26.66 -12.64
N ARG A 145 14.11 27.69 -13.31
CA ARG A 145 14.72 28.32 -14.50
C ARG A 145 15.81 29.33 -14.18
N ASN A 146 16.22 29.46 -12.92
CA ASN A 146 17.21 30.43 -12.47
C ASN A 146 16.80 31.90 -12.74
N GLN A 147 15.51 32.17 -12.95
CA GLN A 147 14.92 33.50 -13.14
C GLN A 147 14.46 34.07 -11.78
N TRP A 148 15.37 34.12 -10.83
CA TRP A 148 15.06 34.39 -9.42
C TRP A 148 14.55 35.82 -9.15
N CYS A 149 14.94 36.82 -9.94
CA CYS A 149 14.38 38.19 -9.83
C CYS A 149 12.88 38.23 -10.19
N ALA A 150 12.49 37.57 -11.29
CA ALA A 150 11.09 37.48 -11.70
C ALA A 150 10.30 36.65 -10.70
N ALA A 151 10.90 35.56 -10.18
CA ALA A 151 10.30 34.77 -9.10
C ALA A 151 10.03 35.61 -7.85
N ALA A 152 10.98 36.47 -7.43
CA ALA A 152 10.80 37.34 -6.26
C ALA A 152 9.61 38.30 -6.42
N LEU A 153 9.46 38.87 -7.61
CA LEU A 153 8.39 39.80 -7.94
C LEU A 153 7.02 39.09 -7.97
N ILE A 154 6.91 37.93 -8.63
CA ILE A 154 5.66 37.14 -8.66
C ILE A 154 5.29 36.62 -7.27
N TYR A 155 6.29 36.18 -6.51
CA TYR A 155 6.08 35.67 -5.16
C TYR A 155 5.51 36.74 -4.21
N GLY A 156 6.02 37.97 -4.29
CA GLY A 156 5.53 39.11 -3.50
C GLY A 156 4.16 39.62 -3.97
N LEU A 157 4.00 39.88 -5.27
CA LEU A 157 2.78 40.49 -5.82
C LEU A 157 1.58 39.53 -5.83
N LEU A 158 1.80 38.23 -6.05
CA LEU A 158 0.73 37.26 -6.24
C LEU A 158 0.71 36.24 -5.09
N ALA A 159 1.76 35.43 -4.93
CA ALA A 159 1.69 34.26 -4.04
C ALA A 159 1.37 34.64 -2.58
N VAL A 160 2.16 35.53 -1.97
CA VAL A 160 1.98 35.93 -0.56
C VAL A 160 0.84 36.93 -0.38
N HIS A 161 0.55 37.76 -1.39
CA HIS A 161 -0.54 38.74 -1.29
C HIS A 161 -1.93 38.11 -1.44
N LEU A 162 -2.09 37.05 -2.22
CA LEU A 162 -3.36 36.32 -2.35
C LEU A 162 -3.71 35.55 -1.07
N LYS A 163 -2.73 34.88 -0.46
CA LYS A 163 -2.80 34.31 0.89
C LYS A 163 -1.44 34.38 1.55
N LEU A 164 -1.40 34.56 2.87
CA LEU A 164 -0.14 34.74 3.61
C LEU A 164 0.72 33.47 3.72
N TYR A 165 0.14 32.27 3.63
CA TYR A 165 0.85 31.02 3.93
C TYR A 165 2.11 30.77 3.08
N PRO A 166 2.22 31.15 1.78
CA PRO A 166 3.40 30.87 0.99
C PRO A 166 4.67 31.48 1.58
N ILE A 167 4.57 32.49 2.47
CA ILE A 167 5.72 33.08 3.19
C ILE A 167 6.63 32.04 3.86
N ILE A 168 6.09 30.86 4.23
CA ILE A 168 6.84 29.74 4.81
C ILE A 168 7.95 29.22 3.88
N TYR A 169 7.90 29.50 2.57
CA TYR A 169 8.92 29.09 1.62
C TYR A 169 10.13 30.03 1.59
N LEU A 170 10.03 31.25 2.12
CA LEU A 170 11.09 32.26 2.07
C LEU A 170 12.44 31.75 2.63
N PRO A 171 12.49 31.04 3.79
CA PRO A 171 13.74 30.46 4.29
C PRO A 171 14.37 29.47 3.31
N SER A 172 13.56 28.59 2.70
CA SER A 172 14.05 27.60 1.73
C SER A 172 14.57 28.25 0.44
N ILE A 173 13.90 29.32 -0.03
CA ILE A 173 14.33 30.08 -1.21
C ILE A 173 15.66 30.78 -0.92
N PHE A 174 15.75 31.47 0.22
CA PHE A 174 16.98 32.16 0.63
C PHE A 174 18.18 31.20 0.67
N LEU A 175 18.00 30.02 1.27
CA LEU A 175 19.02 28.98 1.36
C LEU A 175 19.34 28.35 -0.01
N SER A 176 18.35 28.10 -0.87
CA SER A 176 18.61 27.55 -2.20
C SER A 176 19.46 28.49 -3.08
N LEU A 177 19.35 29.81 -2.86
CA LEU A 177 20.13 30.81 -3.61
C LEU A 177 21.56 31.00 -3.08
N SER A 178 21.88 30.52 -1.87
CA SER A 178 23.19 30.74 -1.24
C SER A 178 24.30 29.80 -1.72
N SER A 179 24.03 28.87 -2.67
CA SER A 179 24.99 27.84 -3.11
C SER A 179 25.62 27.04 -1.96
N VAL A 180 24.91 26.96 -0.84
CA VAL A 180 25.30 26.22 0.36
C VAL A 180 24.89 24.77 0.15
N SER A 181 25.74 23.83 0.58
CA SER A 181 25.40 22.41 0.64
C SER A 181 25.74 21.87 2.02
N LEU A 182 24.88 21.00 2.56
CA LEU A 182 25.09 20.34 3.86
C LEU A 182 26.38 19.51 3.94
N SER A 183 27.03 19.20 2.81
CA SER A 183 28.31 18.50 2.78
C SER A 183 29.51 19.37 3.18
N THR A 184 29.32 20.69 3.32
CA THR A 184 30.37 21.64 3.71
C THR A 184 30.43 21.79 5.24
N GLY A 185 31.63 21.98 5.80
CA GLY A 185 31.81 22.16 7.25
C GLY A 185 31.07 23.41 7.77
N TRP A 186 30.62 23.37 9.03
CA TRP A 186 29.74 24.38 9.65
C TRP A 186 30.25 25.83 9.52
N ILE A 187 31.57 26.05 9.54
CA ILE A 187 32.17 27.38 9.40
C ILE A 187 32.05 27.91 7.96
N ASP A 188 32.28 27.06 6.96
CA ASP A 188 32.12 27.46 5.54
C ASP A 188 30.64 27.66 5.19
N TYR A 189 29.77 26.82 5.77
CA TYR A 189 28.32 26.97 5.70
C TYR A 189 27.87 28.35 6.20
N GLY A 190 28.34 28.76 7.39
CA GLY A 190 28.03 30.08 7.96
C GLY A 190 28.55 31.24 7.11
N LYS A 191 29.78 31.15 6.60
CA LYS A 191 30.36 32.18 5.72
C LYS A 191 29.56 32.37 4.44
N ARG A 192 29.17 31.29 3.77
CA ARG A 192 28.37 31.30 2.54
C ARG A 192 26.93 31.79 2.76
N LEU A 193 26.36 31.54 3.94
CA LEU A 193 25.06 32.07 4.31
C LEU A 193 25.10 33.60 4.42
N VAL A 194 26.14 34.15 5.07
CA VAL A 194 26.30 35.60 5.24
C VAL A 194 26.67 36.30 3.92
N SER A 195 27.42 35.64 3.03
CA SER A 195 27.80 36.21 1.73
C SER A 195 26.71 36.06 0.64
N ASN A 196 25.49 35.61 0.99
CA ASN A 196 24.40 35.33 0.06
C ASN A 196 23.73 36.61 -0.52
N ALA A 197 24.45 37.35 -1.36
CA ALA A 197 23.94 38.56 -2.00
C ALA A 197 22.64 38.30 -2.80
N LYS A 198 22.54 37.15 -3.49
CA LYS A 198 21.33 36.79 -4.26
C LYS A 198 20.11 36.63 -3.37
N GLY A 199 20.23 35.94 -2.24
CA GLY A 199 19.14 35.78 -1.28
C GLY A 199 18.72 37.12 -0.67
N TYR A 200 19.65 38.01 -0.35
CA TYR A 200 19.31 39.35 0.16
C TYR A 200 18.60 40.21 -0.90
N ILE A 201 19.08 40.20 -2.15
CA ILE A 201 18.42 40.91 -3.26
C ILE A 201 17.02 40.33 -3.51
N PHE A 202 16.89 38.99 -3.51
CA PHE A 202 15.58 38.33 -3.63
C PHE A 202 14.63 38.81 -2.54
N SER A 203 15.07 38.79 -1.27
CA SER A 203 14.27 39.25 -0.13
C SER A 203 13.90 40.73 -0.24
N LEU A 204 14.79 41.58 -0.79
CA LEU A 204 14.53 43.00 -1.00
C LEU A 204 13.47 43.22 -2.10
N ILE A 205 13.57 42.53 -3.23
CA ILE A 205 12.58 42.60 -4.33
C ILE A 205 11.22 42.06 -3.86
N PHE A 206 11.22 40.92 -3.17
CA PHE A 206 10.01 40.35 -2.57
C PHE A 206 9.36 41.33 -1.59
N SER A 207 10.12 41.86 -0.63
CA SER A 207 9.58 42.75 0.41
C SER A 207 9.09 44.07 -0.17
N SER A 208 9.81 44.65 -1.13
CA SER A 208 9.39 45.90 -1.79
C SER A 208 8.13 45.71 -2.63
N SER A 209 8.03 44.62 -3.40
CA SER A 209 6.84 44.33 -4.21
C SER A 209 5.61 44.04 -3.34
N LEU A 210 5.76 43.26 -2.26
CA LEU A 210 4.69 43.01 -1.30
C LEU A 210 4.26 44.32 -0.60
N LEU A 211 5.23 45.10 -0.11
CA LEU A 211 4.95 46.36 0.59
C LEU A 211 4.23 47.36 -0.32
N ALA A 212 4.66 47.49 -1.59
CA ALA A 212 4.00 48.38 -2.54
C ALA A 212 2.51 48.04 -2.68
N LEU A 213 2.17 46.76 -2.82
CA LEU A 213 0.79 46.31 -2.98
C LEU A 213 -0.03 46.46 -1.69
N VAL A 214 0.57 46.16 -0.53
CA VAL A 214 -0.03 46.37 0.80
C VAL A 214 -0.32 47.86 1.03
N VAL A 215 0.63 48.75 0.69
CA VAL A 215 0.45 50.21 0.80
C VAL A 215 -0.65 50.69 -0.15
N ILE A 216 -0.69 50.23 -1.40
CA ILE A 216 -1.78 50.58 -2.33
C ILE A 216 -3.14 50.15 -1.76
N CYS A 217 -3.27 48.91 -1.27
CA CYS A 217 -4.51 48.43 -0.68
C CYS A 217 -4.90 49.21 0.60
N TYR A 218 -3.91 49.59 1.41
CA TYR A 218 -4.12 50.41 2.60
C TYR A 218 -4.58 51.82 2.24
N MET A 219 -4.00 52.46 1.23
CA MET A 219 -4.44 53.79 0.78
C MET A 219 -5.87 53.76 0.24
N LEU A 220 -6.30 52.65 -0.38
CA LEU A 220 -7.65 52.50 -0.94
C LEU A 220 -8.71 52.16 0.13
N TYR A 221 -8.39 51.33 1.13
CA TYR A 221 -9.39 50.75 2.03
C TYR A 221 -9.12 50.98 3.53
N GLY A 222 -7.96 51.53 3.89
CA GLY A 222 -7.59 51.90 5.26
C GLY A 222 -7.47 50.72 6.23
N VAL A 223 -7.79 51.00 7.49
CA VAL A 223 -7.72 50.05 8.63
C VAL A 223 -8.53 48.75 8.41
N PRO A 224 -9.74 48.76 7.81
CA PRO A 224 -10.48 47.53 7.50
C PRO A 224 -9.66 46.49 6.72
N TYR A 225 -8.83 46.91 5.76
CA TYR A 225 -7.97 45.98 5.01
C TYR A 225 -6.96 45.28 5.92
N VAL A 226 -6.26 46.05 6.77
CA VAL A 226 -5.23 45.51 7.67
C VAL A 226 -5.84 44.53 8.66
N ASN A 227 -6.99 44.89 9.25
CA ASN A 227 -7.65 44.04 10.24
C ASN A 227 -8.16 42.74 9.61
N GLU A 228 -8.83 42.82 8.46
CA GLU A 228 -9.55 41.67 7.91
C GLU A 228 -8.70 40.78 7.00
N ALA A 229 -7.79 41.34 6.21
CA ALA A 229 -6.97 40.57 5.28
C ALA A 229 -5.61 40.13 5.86
N LEU A 230 -5.07 40.85 6.86
CA LEU A 230 -3.75 40.57 7.44
C LEU A 230 -3.85 40.05 8.89
N LEU A 231 -4.36 40.86 9.82
CA LEU A 231 -4.30 40.56 11.25
C LEU A 231 -5.29 39.48 11.72
N TYR A 232 -6.41 39.31 11.01
CA TYR A 232 -7.42 38.30 11.32
C TYR A 232 -6.82 36.89 11.39
N HIS A 233 -5.89 36.56 10.49
CA HIS A 233 -5.28 35.24 10.42
C HIS A 233 -4.38 34.90 11.63
N LEU A 234 -3.81 35.91 12.30
CA LEU A 234 -2.98 35.70 13.48
C LEU A 234 -3.83 35.32 14.71
N HIS A 235 -4.99 35.96 14.88
CA HIS A 235 -5.84 35.77 16.04
C HIS A 235 -6.96 34.76 15.84
N ARG A 236 -7.19 34.29 14.60
CA ARG A 236 -8.22 33.30 14.29
C ARG A 236 -8.06 32.04 15.15
N SER A 237 -9.13 31.67 15.83
CA SER A 237 -9.35 30.38 16.47
C SER A 237 -10.68 29.83 15.94
N ASP A 238 -10.64 28.64 15.38
CA ASP A 238 -11.83 27.97 14.86
C ASP A 238 -12.01 26.65 15.62
N THR A 239 -13.12 26.54 16.33
CA THR A 239 -13.45 25.39 17.16
C THR A 239 -14.61 24.60 16.57
N ARG A 240 -14.99 24.85 15.31
CA ARG A 240 -15.96 24.02 14.61
C ARG A 240 -15.37 23.60 13.28
N HIS A 241 -15.58 22.34 12.88
CA HIS A 241 -15.09 21.81 11.60
C HIS A 241 -13.57 22.02 11.39
N ASN A 242 -12.78 21.83 12.46
CA ASN A 242 -11.33 21.99 12.45
C ASN A 242 -10.65 20.62 12.57
N PHE A 243 -9.85 20.25 11.57
CA PHE A 243 -9.07 19.01 11.53
C PHE A 243 -7.76 19.09 12.32
N SER A 244 -7.47 20.23 12.95
CA SER A 244 -6.23 20.43 13.71
C SER A 244 -6.15 19.45 14.88
N PRO A 245 -4.96 18.89 15.17
CA PRO A 245 -4.71 18.15 16.41
C PRO A 245 -5.03 18.96 17.67
N TYR A 246 -4.96 20.29 17.58
CA TYR A 246 -5.21 21.21 18.69
C TYR A 246 -6.69 21.57 18.87
N PHE A 247 -7.59 21.10 17.98
CA PHE A 247 -9.00 21.46 17.97
C PHE A 247 -9.69 21.21 19.32
N TYR A 248 -9.58 20.00 19.86
CA TYR A 248 -10.27 19.63 21.10
C TYR A 248 -9.77 20.43 22.31
N LEU A 249 -8.45 20.67 22.37
CA LEU A 249 -7.84 21.46 23.43
C LEU A 249 -8.28 22.93 23.38
N LEU A 250 -8.32 23.52 22.19
CA LEU A 250 -8.81 24.89 21.98
C LEU A 250 -10.32 25.01 22.24
N TYR A 251 -11.09 23.96 21.97
CA TYR A 251 -12.52 23.91 22.29
C TYR A 251 -12.76 23.91 23.80
N LEU A 252 -12.07 23.06 24.56
CA LEU A 252 -12.22 22.98 26.03
C LEU A 252 -11.78 24.26 26.74
N THR A 253 -10.80 24.98 26.18
CA THR A 253 -10.24 26.21 26.77
C THR A 253 -10.87 27.49 26.24
N ALA A 254 -11.91 27.38 25.40
CA ALA A 254 -12.58 28.54 24.79
C ALA A 254 -13.22 29.50 25.82
N SER A 255 -13.53 29.03 27.03
CA SER A 255 -14.07 29.86 28.11
C SER A 255 -13.01 30.73 28.80
N ASN A 256 -11.72 30.38 28.71
CA ASN A 256 -10.62 31.12 29.31
C ASN A 256 -9.71 31.71 28.21
N THR A 257 -9.90 33.00 27.94
CA THR A 257 -9.20 33.72 26.88
C THR A 257 -7.67 33.66 27.01
N GLN A 258 -7.14 33.78 28.23
CA GLN A 258 -5.69 33.78 28.46
C GLN A 258 -5.09 32.40 28.16
N LEU A 259 -5.73 31.34 28.65
CA LEU A 259 -5.28 29.97 28.43
C LEU A 259 -5.37 29.59 26.94
N SER A 260 -6.45 29.98 26.26
CA SER A 260 -6.64 29.74 24.82
C SER A 260 -5.58 30.46 23.96
N GLN A 261 -5.22 31.69 24.32
CA GLN A 261 -4.14 32.44 23.68
C GLN A 261 -2.78 31.79 23.89
N LEU A 262 -2.49 31.33 25.11
CA LEU A 262 -1.25 30.62 25.43
C LEU A 262 -1.12 29.33 24.61
N ILE A 263 -2.18 28.51 24.56
CA ILE A 263 -2.20 27.27 23.77
C ILE A 263 -2.03 27.57 22.28
N SER A 264 -2.70 28.61 21.77
CA SER A 264 -2.55 29.05 20.38
C SER A 264 -1.12 29.45 20.04
N PHE A 265 -0.42 30.11 20.97
CA PHE A 265 0.99 30.44 20.84
C PHE A 265 1.89 29.21 20.91
N CYS A 266 1.66 28.31 21.87
CA CYS A 266 2.39 27.05 22.01
C CYS A 266 2.27 26.15 20.77
N ALA A 267 1.11 26.13 20.10
CA ALA A 267 0.91 25.38 18.85
C ALA A 267 1.75 25.92 17.68
N PHE A 268 2.10 27.21 17.69
CA PHE A 268 2.92 27.83 16.65
C PHE A 268 4.41 27.46 16.75
N ILE A 269 4.92 27.19 17.95
CA ILE A 269 6.33 26.85 18.19
C ILE A 269 6.80 25.61 17.40
N PRO A 270 6.17 24.42 17.53
CA PRO A 270 6.58 23.23 16.78
C PRO A 270 6.39 23.40 15.28
N GLN A 271 5.36 24.14 14.85
CA GLN A 271 5.13 24.45 13.45
C GLN A 271 6.27 25.29 12.87
N ALA A 272 6.65 26.39 13.53
CA ALA A 272 7.72 27.27 13.08
C ALA A 272 9.10 26.60 13.12
N SER A 273 9.39 25.83 14.17
CA SER A 273 10.67 25.11 14.29
C SER A 273 10.83 24.06 13.21
N LEU A 274 9.78 23.30 12.89
CA LEU A 274 9.79 22.31 11.80
C LEU A 274 9.97 22.97 10.43
N ILE A 275 9.29 24.08 10.15
CA ILE A 275 9.43 24.81 8.87
C ILE A 275 10.87 25.25 8.66
N ILE A 276 11.50 25.84 9.69
CA ILE A 276 12.89 26.27 9.62
C ILE A 276 13.81 25.06 9.43
N TRP A 277 13.65 24.02 10.25
CA TRP A 277 14.48 22.81 10.16
C TRP A 277 14.39 22.13 8.79
N LEU A 278 13.19 21.99 8.23
CA LEU A 278 12.96 21.43 6.89
C LEU A 278 13.61 22.27 5.80
N ALA A 279 13.52 23.61 5.89
CA ALA A 279 14.19 24.50 4.97
C ALA A 279 15.71 24.30 5.00
N PHE A 280 16.32 24.22 6.18
CA PHE A 280 17.75 23.92 6.30
C PHE A 280 18.09 22.53 5.74
N ARG A 281 17.28 21.51 6.00
CA ARG A 281 17.59 20.12 5.63
C ARG A 281 17.44 19.82 4.14
N TYR A 282 16.47 20.44 3.46
CA TYR A 282 16.02 20.07 2.12
C TYR A 282 16.05 21.20 1.08
N HIS A 283 16.66 22.36 1.37
CA HIS A 283 16.74 23.50 0.42
C HIS A 283 17.36 23.15 -0.95
N ASP A 284 18.18 22.10 -1.03
CA ASP A 284 18.77 21.62 -2.28
C ASP A 284 17.71 21.14 -3.30
N ASP A 285 16.58 20.61 -2.82
CA ASP A 285 15.45 20.15 -3.65
C ASP A 285 14.18 20.94 -3.28
N LEU A 286 14.02 22.11 -3.89
CA LEU A 286 12.92 23.03 -3.61
C LEU A 286 11.53 22.38 -3.75
N PRO A 287 11.17 21.64 -4.82
CA PRO A 287 9.88 20.95 -4.90
C PRO A 287 9.59 20.03 -3.70
N PHE A 288 10.55 19.19 -3.32
CA PHE A 288 10.39 18.29 -2.18
C PHE A 288 10.34 19.06 -0.86
N CYS A 289 11.21 20.05 -0.68
CA CYS A 289 11.21 20.92 0.49
C CYS A 289 9.85 21.59 0.66
N TRP A 290 9.31 22.22 -0.38
CA TRP A 290 8.02 22.92 -0.31
C TRP A 290 6.88 21.95 0.00
N LEU A 291 6.89 20.75 -0.57
CA LEU A 291 5.88 19.72 -0.27
C LEU A 291 5.85 19.42 1.23
N ILE A 292 6.99 19.05 1.81
CA ILE A 292 7.07 18.63 3.22
C ILE A 292 6.88 19.83 4.16
N THR A 293 7.41 21.01 3.83
CA THR A 293 7.18 22.25 4.59
C THR A 293 5.69 22.60 4.62
N THR A 294 4.97 22.47 3.50
CA THR A 294 3.53 22.74 3.45
C THR A 294 2.72 21.69 4.20
N ALA A 295 3.08 20.41 4.06
CA ALA A 295 2.44 19.34 4.81
C ALA A 295 2.62 19.53 6.32
N ALA A 296 3.82 19.87 6.78
CA ALA A 296 4.09 20.21 8.18
C ALA A 296 3.32 21.47 8.63
N PHE A 297 3.30 22.53 7.81
CA PHE A 297 2.54 23.73 8.10
C PHE A 297 1.05 23.43 8.29
N VAL A 298 0.43 22.63 7.41
CA VAL A 298 -0.99 22.28 7.53
C VAL A 298 -1.25 21.36 8.72
N SER A 299 -0.38 20.37 8.96
CA SER A 299 -0.56 19.36 10.00
C SER A 299 -0.47 19.93 11.41
N PHE A 300 0.45 20.89 11.62
CA PHE A 300 0.65 21.55 12.92
C PHE A 300 -0.09 22.91 13.02
N ASN A 301 -0.95 23.24 12.07
CA ASN A 301 -1.72 24.48 12.15
C ASN A 301 -2.79 24.38 13.26
N LYS A 302 -3.01 25.46 14.01
CA LYS A 302 -4.11 25.57 14.98
C LYS A 302 -5.51 25.55 14.35
N VAL A 303 -5.62 25.96 13.08
CA VAL A 303 -6.85 25.88 12.28
C VAL A 303 -6.54 25.14 10.99
N CYS A 304 -7.16 23.98 10.77
CA CYS A 304 -7.01 23.17 9.58
C CYS A 304 -8.39 22.87 8.97
N THR A 305 -8.60 23.30 7.73
CA THR A 305 -9.82 23.05 6.96
C THR A 305 -9.50 22.16 5.77
N SER A 306 -10.49 21.46 5.21
CA SER A 306 -10.26 20.53 4.08
C SER A 306 -9.65 21.21 2.85
N GLN A 307 -9.87 22.51 2.67
CA GLN A 307 -9.29 23.29 1.57
C GLN A 307 -7.76 23.31 1.63
N TYR A 308 -7.15 23.25 2.82
CA TYR A 308 -5.70 23.39 2.99
C TYR A 308 -4.93 22.20 2.38
N PHE A 309 -5.59 21.06 2.21
CA PHE A 309 -4.99 19.87 1.61
C PHE A 309 -4.55 20.09 0.16
N ILE A 310 -5.20 21.02 -0.56
CA ILE A 310 -4.83 21.37 -1.93
C ILE A 310 -3.41 21.97 -2.02
N TRP A 311 -2.96 22.66 -0.96
CA TRP A 311 -1.70 23.41 -0.95
C TRP A 311 -0.47 22.53 -1.04
N TYR A 312 -0.50 21.32 -0.48
CA TYR A 312 0.61 20.36 -0.61
C TYR A 312 0.34 19.31 -1.69
N ILE A 313 -0.93 18.97 -2.00
CA ILE A 313 -1.27 18.11 -3.14
C ILE A 313 -0.79 18.73 -4.46
N CYS A 314 -0.80 20.06 -4.59
CA CYS A 314 -0.26 20.71 -5.79
C CYS A 314 1.27 20.57 -5.96
N LEU A 315 2.01 20.26 -4.90
CA LEU A 315 3.46 20.08 -4.98
C LEU A 315 3.85 18.61 -5.23
N LEU A 316 2.96 17.67 -4.88
CA LEU A 316 3.21 16.23 -4.96
C LEU A 316 3.65 15.74 -6.36
N PRO A 317 3.02 16.15 -7.48
CA PRO A 317 3.40 15.63 -8.80
C PRO A 317 4.81 16.03 -9.24
N ILE A 318 5.34 17.11 -8.69
CA ILE A 318 6.70 17.58 -8.99
C ILE A 318 7.70 16.95 -8.02
N ALA A 319 7.32 16.87 -6.74
CA ALA A 319 8.13 16.30 -5.66
C ALA A 319 8.23 14.76 -5.69
N GLN A 320 7.33 14.05 -6.40
CA GLN A 320 7.33 12.58 -6.49
C GLN A 320 8.67 11.97 -6.92
N ARG A 321 9.52 12.74 -7.62
CA ARG A 321 10.83 12.26 -8.09
C ARG A 321 11.78 11.89 -6.95
N SER A 322 11.61 12.55 -5.82
CA SER A 322 12.44 12.38 -4.63
C SER A 322 11.79 11.43 -3.63
N ILE A 323 10.56 10.98 -3.92
CA ILE A 323 9.78 10.07 -3.10
C ILE A 323 9.91 8.67 -3.69
N LYS A 324 10.63 7.79 -2.99
CA LYS A 324 10.55 6.35 -3.24
C LYS A 324 9.35 5.82 -2.48
N ILE A 325 8.27 5.52 -3.20
CA ILE A 325 7.13 4.81 -2.63
C ILE A 325 7.48 3.32 -2.65
N TYR A 326 7.70 2.75 -1.47
CA TYR A 326 7.71 1.30 -1.30
C TYR A 326 6.25 0.86 -1.23
N TRP A 327 5.77 0.29 -2.32
CA TRP A 327 4.52 -0.45 -2.26
C TRP A 327 4.87 -1.80 -1.64
N ASP A 328 4.53 -2.00 -0.37
CA ASP A 328 4.39 -3.35 0.18
C ASP A 328 3.15 -3.97 -0.50
N PHE A 329 3.28 -4.33 -1.78
CA PHE A 329 2.51 -5.45 -2.29
C PHE A 329 3.08 -6.65 -1.54
N THR A 330 2.45 -7.01 -0.43
CA THR A 330 2.84 -8.19 0.32
C THR A 330 2.50 -9.40 -0.54
N ALA A 331 3.45 -9.83 -1.38
CA ALA A 331 3.39 -11.11 -2.03
C ALA A 331 3.20 -12.21 -0.97
N MET A 332 2.30 -13.15 -1.27
CA MET A 332 1.86 -14.18 -0.34
C MET A 332 2.21 -15.58 -0.85
N LEU A 333 2.81 -16.39 0.01
CA LEU A 333 2.90 -17.84 -0.20
C LEU A 333 1.69 -18.54 0.42
N TYR A 334 0.91 -19.23 -0.40
CA TYR A 334 -0.24 -20.01 0.03
C TYR A 334 0.11 -21.50 0.08
N LEU A 335 -0.11 -22.17 1.21
CA LEU A 335 -0.08 -23.64 1.31
C LEU A 335 -1.52 -24.15 1.36
N ILE A 336 -1.93 -24.92 0.37
CA ILE A 336 -3.35 -25.28 0.17
C ILE A 336 -3.50 -26.80 0.14
N GLY A 337 -4.31 -27.34 1.05
CA GLY A 337 -4.72 -28.73 1.03
C GLY A 337 -5.78 -28.99 -0.04
N LEU A 338 -5.55 -30.00 -0.89
CA LEU A 338 -6.49 -30.42 -1.94
C LEU A 338 -7.59 -31.35 -1.44
N GLY A 339 -7.43 -31.97 -0.26
CA GLY A 339 -8.30 -33.06 0.17
C GLY A 339 -7.83 -34.41 -0.38
N LEU A 340 -8.68 -35.44 -0.32
CA LEU A 340 -8.24 -36.84 -0.44
C LEU A 340 -8.70 -37.58 -1.70
N GLY A 341 -9.81 -37.18 -2.32
CA GLY A 341 -10.49 -37.95 -3.36
C GLY A 341 -10.48 -37.27 -4.73
N ASN A 342 -11.19 -36.15 -4.87
CA ASN A 342 -11.42 -35.50 -6.17
C ASN A 342 -10.97 -34.04 -6.19
N VAL A 343 -10.92 -33.44 -7.38
CA VAL A 343 -10.64 -32.00 -7.56
C VAL A 343 -11.63 -31.11 -6.79
N ASP A 344 -12.85 -31.60 -6.56
CA ASP A 344 -13.92 -30.88 -5.83
C ASP A 344 -13.78 -30.96 -4.30
N ASP A 345 -12.86 -31.78 -3.77
CA ASP A 345 -12.62 -31.86 -2.31
C ASP A 345 -11.85 -30.62 -1.80
N ILE A 346 -11.34 -29.79 -2.70
CA ILE A 346 -10.71 -28.53 -2.33
C ILE A 346 -11.75 -27.60 -1.69
N THR A 347 -11.34 -26.92 -0.61
CA THR A 347 -12.22 -25.94 0.03
C THR A 347 -12.46 -24.72 -0.88
N MET A 348 -13.61 -24.07 -0.73
CA MET A 348 -13.90 -22.79 -1.39
C MET A 348 -12.83 -21.73 -1.11
N LYS A 349 -12.22 -21.76 0.09
CA LYS A 349 -11.10 -20.89 0.45
C LYS A 349 -9.87 -21.21 -0.41
N GLY A 350 -9.59 -22.48 -0.66
CA GLY A 350 -8.50 -22.95 -1.52
C GLY A 350 -8.67 -22.47 -2.96
N VAL A 351 -9.86 -22.65 -3.54
CA VAL A 351 -10.17 -22.16 -4.90
C VAL A 351 -9.97 -20.65 -5.00
N ALA A 352 -10.51 -19.88 -4.05
CA ALA A 352 -10.37 -18.43 -4.04
C ALA A 352 -8.90 -17.97 -3.90
N ALA A 353 -8.08 -18.70 -3.16
CA ALA A 353 -6.64 -18.43 -3.05
C ALA A 353 -5.90 -18.73 -4.37
N ILE A 354 -6.12 -19.92 -4.96
CA ILE A 354 -5.52 -20.30 -6.25
C ILE A 354 -5.82 -19.27 -7.33
N GLN A 355 -7.05 -18.75 -7.38
CA GLN A 355 -7.43 -17.74 -8.39
C GLN A 355 -6.67 -16.42 -8.25
N LYS A 356 -6.22 -16.05 -7.05
CA LYS A 356 -5.37 -14.85 -6.83
C LYS A 356 -3.91 -15.07 -7.21
N CYS A 357 -3.39 -16.28 -7.01
CA CYS A 357 -1.97 -16.57 -7.21
C CYS A 357 -1.53 -16.46 -8.67
N SER A 358 -0.36 -15.88 -8.90
CA SER A 358 0.26 -15.84 -10.24
C SER A 358 0.91 -17.18 -10.59
N ARG A 359 1.42 -17.90 -9.59
CA ARG A 359 2.07 -19.21 -9.77
C ARG A 359 1.41 -20.29 -8.92
N VAL A 360 1.29 -21.49 -9.50
CA VAL A 360 0.70 -22.67 -8.86
C VAL A 360 1.68 -23.84 -8.96
N TYR A 361 2.13 -24.32 -7.81
CA TYR A 361 2.96 -25.51 -7.66
C TYR A 361 2.11 -26.67 -7.13
N LEU A 362 2.36 -27.88 -7.60
CA LEU A 362 1.73 -29.10 -7.12
C LEU A 362 2.79 -30.07 -6.62
N GLU A 363 2.71 -30.38 -5.34
CA GLU A 363 3.56 -31.35 -4.70
C GLU A 363 3.01 -32.77 -4.98
N SER A 364 3.87 -33.66 -5.48
CA SER A 364 3.46 -34.95 -6.06
C SER A 364 4.13 -36.19 -5.43
N TYR A 365 4.72 -36.09 -4.24
CA TYR A 365 5.54 -37.15 -3.64
C TYR A 365 5.12 -37.57 -2.22
N THR A 366 4.38 -36.75 -1.46
CA THR A 366 3.98 -37.03 -0.07
C THR A 366 2.78 -37.95 0.03
N SER A 367 1.91 -37.98 -0.99
CA SER A 367 0.75 -38.86 -1.04
C SER A 367 0.30 -39.10 -2.48
N ILE A 368 -0.51 -40.14 -2.65
CA ILE A 368 -1.13 -40.45 -3.94
C ILE A 368 -2.30 -39.51 -4.16
N MET A 369 -2.34 -38.93 -5.34
CA MET A 369 -3.56 -38.42 -5.97
C MET A 369 -4.54 -39.58 -6.18
N SER A 370 -5.27 -39.94 -5.12
CA SER A 370 -6.26 -41.02 -5.19
C SER A 370 -7.40 -40.62 -6.13
N PHE A 371 -8.00 -41.59 -6.82
CA PHE A 371 -9.25 -41.46 -7.60
C PHE A 371 -9.38 -40.26 -8.57
N GLY A 372 -8.36 -39.97 -9.38
CA GLY A 372 -8.57 -39.17 -10.60
C GLY A 372 -8.20 -37.69 -10.50
N LEU A 373 -7.40 -37.31 -9.50
CA LEU A 373 -6.57 -36.12 -9.50
C LEU A 373 -5.43 -36.30 -10.53
N ASP A 374 -5.71 -36.05 -11.81
CA ASP A 374 -4.69 -35.86 -12.84
C ASP A 374 -4.32 -34.37 -12.84
N LYS A 375 -3.03 -34.05 -13.00
CA LYS A 375 -2.56 -32.68 -13.20
C LYS A 375 -3.41 -31.96 -14.26
N LYS A 376 -3.72 -32.63 -15.38
CA LYS A 376 -4.53 -32.04 -16.45
C LYS A 376 -5.93 -31.64 -16.00
N LYS A 377 -6.57 -32.47 -15.17
CA LYS A 377 -7.91 -32.16 -14.63
C LYS A 377 -7.88 -31.00 -13.65
N LEU A 378 -6.81 -30.89 -12.84
CA LEU A 378 -6.60 -29.74 -11.97
C LEU A 378 -6.38 -28.45 -12.78
N GLU A 379 -5.58 -28.51 -13.85
CA GLU A 379 -5.36 -27.38 -14.76
C GLU A 379 -6.66 -26.94 -15.45
N GLU A 380 -7.47 -27.89 -15.92
CA GLU A 380 -8.79 -27.63 -16.50
C GLU A 380 -9.77 -27.03 -15.49
N PHE A 381 -9.79 -27.55 -14.25
CA PHE A 381 -10.70 -27.11 -13.20
C PHE A 381 -10.36 -25.71 -12.69
N PHE A 382 -9.07 -25.40 -12.47
CA PHE A 382 -8.65 -24.07 -12.00
C PHE A 382 -8.43 -23.06 -13.13
N ASN A 383 -8.38 -23.52 -14.39
CA ASN A 383 -8.00 -22.73 -15.56
C ASN A 383 -6.65 -22.01 -15.35
N LYS A 384 -5.67 -22.74 -14.79
CA LYS A 384 -4.31 -22.27 -14.52
C LYS A 384 -3.28 -23.35 -14.83
N GLU A 385 -2.11 -22.94 -15.28
CA GLU A 385 -0.96 -23.83 -15.45
C GLU A 385 -0.42 -24.25 -14.08
N ILE A 386 -0.15 -25.54 -13.91
CA ILE A 386 0.35 -26.11 -12.66
C ILE A 386 1.74 -26.69 -12.87
N GLN A 387 2.72 -26.21 -12.10
CA GLN A 387 4.08 -26.75 -12.12
C GLN A 387 4.22 -27.87 -11.10
N GLU A 388 4.72 -29.04 -11.50
CA GLU A 388 5.07 -30.10 -10.55
C GLU A 388 6.30 -29.71 -9.74
N ALA A 389 6.22 -29.85 -8.41
CA ALA A 389 7.32 -29.71 -7.49
C ALA A 389 7.67 -31.08 -6.92
N ASP A 390 8.90 -31.54 -7.20
CA ASP A 390 9.41 -32.81 -6.69
C ASP A 390 10.01 -32.66 -5.27
N ARG A 391 10.39 -33.79 -4.68
CA ARG A 391 10.97 -33.84 -3.34
C ARG A 391 12.22 -32.97 -3.21
N THR A 392 13.07 -32.96 -4.24
CA THR A 392 14.29 -32.15 -4.26
C THR A 392 13.94 -30.66 -4.23
N MET A 393 12.98 -30.21 -5.03
CA MET A 393 12.53 -28.81 -5.03
C MET A 393 11.93 -28.38 -3.69
N ILE A 394 11.15 -29.24 -3.01
CA ILE A 394 10.51 -28.85 -1.74
C ILE A 394 11.45 -28.98 -0.53
N GLU A 395 12.30 -30.00 -0.48
CA GLU A 395 13.15 -30.27 0.70
C GLU A 395 14.57 -29.71 0.59
N GLN A 396 15.10 -29.53 -0.62
CA GLN A 396 16.49 -29.09 -0.87
C GLN A 396 16.58 -27.73 -1.59
N ASP A 397 15.76 -27.51 -2.63
CA ASP A 397 15.83 -26.35 -3.54
C ASP A 397 14.63 -25.39 -3.44
N TYR A 398 14.06 -25.26 -2.23
CA TYR A 398 12.85 -24.45 -2.01
C TYR A 398 13.06 -22.94 -2.21
N ASN A 399 14.31 -22.48 -2.35
CA ASN A 399 14.64 -21.10 -2.69
C ASN A 399 13.91 -20.64 -3.96
N THR A 400 13.73 -21.52 -4.94
CA THR A 400 13.01 -21.19 -6.18
C THR A 400 11.58 -20.71 -5.91
N ILE A 401 10.86 -21.37 -4.99
CA ILE A 401 9.48 -21.02 -4.64
C ILE A 401 9.47 -19.75 -3.77
N LEU A 402 10.45 -19.60 -2.87
CA LEU A 402 10.54 -18.43 -1.99
C LEU A 402 10.92 -17.16 -2.74
N ASP A 403 11.86 -17.25 -3.69
CA ASP A 403 12.30 -16.14 -4.52
C ASP A 403 11.13 -15.58 -5.34
N GLU A 404 10.30 -16.44 -5.92
CA GLU A 404 9.07 -16.03 -6.60
C GLU A 404 8.03 -15.42 -5.63
N ALA A 405 7.95 -15.96 -4.41
CA ALA A 405 7.00 -15.49 -3.39
C ALA A 405 7.37 -14.14 -2.75
N PHE A 406 8.54 -13.56 -3.07
CA PHE A 406 8.86 -12.18 -2.70
C PHE A 406 8.16 -11.15 -3.59
N ASP A 407 7.95 -11.47 -4.87
CA ASP A 407 7.43 -10.55 -5.87
C ASP A 407 5.99 -10.87 -6.29
N LEU A 408 5.56 -12.14 -6.14
CA LEU A 408 4.29 -12.65 -6.65
C LEU A 408 3.52 -13.47 -5.61
N ASP A 409 2.20 -13.49 -5.73
CA ASP A 409 1.38 -14.46 -4.99
C ASP A 409 1.60 -15.86 -5.57
N VAL A 410 2.13 -16.77 -4.76
CA VAL A 410 2.49 -18.15 -5.13
C VAL A 410 1.66 -19.11 -4.29
N CYS A 411 1.15 -20.20 -4.88
CA CYS A 411 0.54 -21.28 -4.09
C CYS A 411 1.24 -22.62 -4.31
N LEU A 412 1.33 -23.40 -3.24
CA LEU A 412 1.75 -24.78 -3.19
C LEU A 412 0.56 -25.65 -2.80
N LEU A 413 0.14 -26.51 -3.73
CA LEU A 413 -0.93 -27.47 -3.58
C LEU A 413 -0.38 -28.78 -3.01
N VAL A 414 -0.99 -29.26 -1.93
CA VAL A 414 -0.60 -30.47 -1.20
C VAL A 414 -1.80 -31.41 -1.13
N VAL A 415 -1.59 -32.71 -1.36
CA VAL A 415 -2.66 -33.70 -1.22
C VAL A 415 -3.03 -33.88 0.25
N GLY A 416 -4.32 -33.92 0.56
CA GLY A 416 -4.84 -33.95 1.93
C GLY A 416 -4.77 -32.57 2.60
N ASP A 417 -4.16 -32.52 3.79
CA ASP A 417 -3.93 -31.30 4.56
C ASP A 417 -2.44 -30.94 4.58
N PRO A 418 -2.05 -29.66 4.46
CA PRO A 418 -0.64 -29.26 4.43
C PRO A 418 0.19 -29.70 5.63
N PHE A 419 -0.41 -29.98 6.79
CA PHE A 419 0.32 -30.43 8.00
C PHE A 419 -0.10 -31.80 8.51
N GLY A 420 -0.88 -32.56 7.74
CA GLY A 420 -1.34 -33.89 8.16
C GLY A 420 -0.18 -34.84 8.47
N ALA A 421 0.71 -35.08 7.50
CA ALA A 421 1.82 -36.03 7.64
C ALA A 421 3.01 -35.67 6.72
N THR A 422 3.36 -34.39 6.65
CA THR A 422 4.32 -33.87 5.65
C THR A 422 5.42 -33.01 6.28
N THR A 423 6.47 -32.74 5.49
CA THR A 423 7.62 -31.91 5.87
C THR A 423 7.38 -30.41 5.67
N HIS A 424 6.19 -29.98 5.21
CA HIS A 424 5.94 -28.59 4.80
C HIS A 424 6.01 -27.56 5.93
N THR A 425 5.97 -27.98 7.19
CA THR A 425 6.25 -27.10 8.34
C THR A 425 7.62 -26.43 8.23
N SER A 426 8.65 -27.12 7.70
CA SER A 426 9.98 -26.54 7.52
C SER A 426 9.95 -25.38 6.51
N LEU A 427 9.25 -25.55 5.39
CA LEU A 427 9.06 -24.52 4.36
C LEU A 427 8.38 -23.27 4.94
N VAL A 428 7.30 -23.45 5.71
CA VAL A 428 6.57 -22.34 6.33
C VAL A 428 7.45 -21.57 7.32
N LEU A 429 8.24 -22.28 8.14
CA LEU A 429 9.15 -21.64 9.09
C LEU A 429 10.24 -20.85 8.36
N THR A 430 10.80 -21.39 7.28
CA THR A 430 11.85 -20.71 6.51
C THR A 430 11.30 -19.49 5.78
N ALA A 431 10.15 -19.60 5.12
CA ALA A 431 9.48 -18.49 4.45
C ALA A 431 9.25 -17.29 5.41
N ARG A 432 8.73 -17.57 6.61
CA ARG A 432 8.51 -16.54 7.63
C ARG A 432 9.82 -15.91 8.14
N LYS A 433 10.91 -16.68 8.25
CA LYS A 433 12.22 -16.16 8.67
C LYS A 433 12.81 -15.20 7.65
N VAL A 434 12.57 -15.43 6.36
CA VAL A 434 13.06 -14.55 5.27
C VAL A 434 12.11 -13.40 4.96
N GLY A 435 11.00 -13.26 5.70
CA GLY A 435 10.06 -12.15 5.57
C GLY A 435 8.94 -12.37 4.55
N VAL A 436 8.79 -13.57 3.98
CA VAL A 436 7.67 -13.92 3.11
C VAL A 436 6.45 -14.23 3.97
N ASN A 437 5.32 -13.60 3.65
CA ASN A 437 4.06 -13.87 4.34
C ASN A 437 3.47 -15.20 3.84
N VAL A 438 3.03 -16.04 4.79
CA VAL A 438 2.50 -17.38 4.48
C VAL A 438 1.07 -17.52 5.00
N GLU A 439 0.15 -17.90 4.12
CA GLU A 439 -1.22 -18.27 4.47
C GLU A 439 -1.45 -19.77 4.26
N ILE A 440 -2.03 -20.42 5.27
CA ILE A 440 -2.35 -21.85 5.22
C ILE A 440 -3.85 -22.02 5.01
N VAL A 441 -4.20 -22.89 4.06
CA VAL A 441 -5.57 -23.32 3.78
C VAL A 441 -5.66 -24.81 4.06
N HIS A 442 -6.27 -25.14 5.19
CA HIS A 442 -6.47 -26.51 5.65
C HIS A 442 -7.51 -27.28 4.82
N ASN A 443 -7.43 -28.61 4.89
CA ASN A 443 -8.41 -29.49 4.28
C ASN A 443 -8.54 -30.83 5.03
N ALA A 444 -9.31 -31.78 4.50
CA ALA A 444 -9.42 -33.14 5.01
C ALA A 444 -8.10 -33.91 4.83
N SER A 445 -7.78 -34.75 5.81
CA SER A 445 -6.58 -35.59 5.86
C SER A 445 -6.97 -37.05 6.12
N ILE A 446 -6.09 -37.99 5.81
CA ILE A 446 -6.34 -39.41 6.12
C ILE A 446 -6.45 -39.64 7.63
N ILE A 447 -5.80 -38.77 8.41
CA ILE A 447 -5.73 -38.81 9.87
C ILE A 447 -7.09 -38.63 10.52
N ASN A 448 -7.93 -37.74 9.96
CA ASN A 448 -9.31 -37.58 10.41
C ASN A 448 -10.29 -38.45 9.61
N ALA A 449 -10.03 -38.72 8.33
CA ALA A 449 -10.90 -39.53 7.49
C ALA A 449 -11.00 -41.01 7.94
N VAL A 450 -10.01 -41.55 8.65
CA VAL A 450 -10.03 -42.93 9.21
C VAL A 450 -11.23 -43.20 10.13
N GLY A 451 -11.93 -42.16 10.60
CA GLY A 451 -13.20 -42.32 11.31
C GLY A 451 -14.26 -43.11 10.52
N CYS A 452 -14.13 -43.20 9.18
CA CYS A 452 -14.98 -44.03 8.34
C CYS A 452 -14.94 -45.53 8.69
N CYS A 453 -13.89 -45.99 9.39
CA CYS A 453 -13.78 -47.36 9.91
C CYS A 453 -14.73 -47.65 11.09
N GLY A 454 -15.48 -46.65 11.58
CA GLY A 454 -16.35 -46.78 12.75
C GLY A 454 -15.60 -46.76 14.09
N LEU A 455 -14.28 -46.54 14.06
CA LEU A 455 -13.45 -46.41 15.25
C LEU A 455 -13.47 -44.96 15.74
N GLN A 456 -13.54 -44.78 17.06
CA GLN A 456 -13.54 -43.45 17.67
C GLN A 456 -12.17 -42.78 17.52
N LEU A 457 -12.12 -41.63 16.85
CA LEU A 457 -10.87 -40.88 16.60
C LEU A 457 -10.09 -40.55 17.88
N TYR A 458 -10.78 -40.23 18.98
CA TYR A 458 -10.16 -39.98 20.30
C TYR A 458 -9.43 -41.18 20.91
N ARG A 459 -9.65 -42.39 20.36
CA ARG A 459 -8.97 -43.61 20.81
C ARG A 459 -7.79 -43.98 19.94
N PHE A 460 -7.39 -43.17 18.96
CA PHE A 460 -6.14 -43.38 18.22
C PHE A 460 -4.94 -42.86 19.04
N GLY A 461 -3.91 -43.70 19.14
CA GLY A 461 -2.65 -43.40 19.82
C GLY A 461 -1.58 -42.87 18.87
N GLU A 462 -0.31 -43.16 19.16
CA GLU A 462 0.80 -42.74 18.31
C GLU A 462 0.68 -43.31 16.90
N MET A 463 0.73 -42.45 15.88
CA MET A 463 0.71 -42.84 14.47
C MET A 463 2.08 -43.37 14.03
N ILE A 464 2.09 -44.38 13.16
CA ILE A 464 3.32 -45.03 12.70
C ILE A 464 3.37 -45.08 11.19
N SER A 465 4.59 -45.18 10.63
CA SER A 465 4.82 -45.42 9.21
C SER A 465 5.53 -46.77 9.03
N ILE A 466 4.95 -47.66 8.21
CA ILE A 466 5.54 -48.95 7.85
C ILE A 466 6.28 -48.74 6.53
N VAL A 467 7.59 -48.94 6.57
CA VAL A 467 8.51 -48.68 5.43
C VAL A 467 8.85 -49.98 4.69
N PHE A 468 9.17 -49.88 3.40
CA PHE A 468 9.69 -51.04 2.66
C PHE A 468 11.02 -51.53 3.26
N TRP A 469 11.15 -52.84 3.44
CA TRP A 469 12.44 -53.44 3.74
C TRP A 469 13.34 -53.45 2.51
N GLU A 470 14.64 -53.27 2.76
CA GLU A 470 15.70 -53.42 1.78
C GLU A 470 16.62 -54.57 2.19
N GLU A 471 17.46 -55.07 1.27
CA GLU A 471 18.28 -56.29 1.50
C GLU A 471 19.05 -56.28 2.82
N ASN A 472 19.57 -55.12 3.24
CA ASN A 472 20.36 -54.97 4.47
C ASN A 472 19.66 -54.13 5.55
N TRP A 473 18.40 -53.73 5.34
CA TRP A 473 17.72 -52.80 6.23
C TRP A 473 16.27 -53.24 6.49
N HIS A 474 16.06 -53.82 7.68
CA HIS A 474 14.79 -54.40 8.11
C HIS A 474 14.31 -53.74 9.41
N PRO A 475 13.90 -52.45 9.38
CA PRO A 475 13.43 -51.74 10.56
C PRO A 475 12.16 -52.39 11.14
N ASP A 476 12.09 -52.43 12.46
CA ASP A 476 11.01 -53.02 13.25
C ASP A 476 10.48 -52.06 14.34
N SER A 477 11.03 -50.85 14.44
CA SER A 477 10.70 -49.87 15.47
C SER A 477 9.20 -49.53 15.56
N TYR A 478 8.50 -49.55 14.43
CA TYR A 478 7.06 -49.30 14.34
C TYR A 478 6.21 -50.39 15.02
N TYR A 479 6.73 -51.62 15.16
CA TYR A 479 6.05 -52.72 15.83
C TYR A 479 5.88 -52.46 17.33
N PHE A 480 6.93 -51.96 17.99
CA PHE A 480 6.90 -51.66 19.42
C PHE A 480 5.91 -50.54 19.76
N LYS A 481 5.76 -49.55 18.88
CA LYS A 481 4.76 -48.47 19.03
C LYS A 481 3.32 -49.00 18.91
N ILE A 482 3.08 -49.94 17.99
CA ILE A 482 1.79 -50.64 17.89
C ILE A 482 1.51 -51.40 19.20
N ALA A 483 2.52 -52.09 19.74
CA ALA A 483 2.41 -52.82 21.01
C ALA A 483 2.04 -51.89 22.17
N GLU A 484 2.67 -50.73 22.26
CA GLU A 484 2.44 -49.75 23.32
C GLU A 484 1.04 -49.14 23.26
N ASN A 485 0.59 -48.71 22.07
CA ASN A 485 -0.79 -48.24 21.88
C ASN A 485 -1.80 -49.32 22.29
N ARG A 486 -1.56 -50.57 21.90
CA ARG A 486 -2.44 -51.70 22.25
C ARG A 486 -2.48 -51.93 23.75
N LYS A 487 -1.34 -51.91 24.45
CA LYS A 487 -1.25 -52.02 25.92
C LYS A 487 -2.07 -50.94 26.64
N ARG A 488 -2.18 -49.76 26.03
CA ARG A 488 -2.99 -48.63 26.53
C ARG A 488 -4.45 -48.67 26.07
N GLY A 489 -4.86 -49.68 25.31
CA GLY A 489 -6.22 -49.79 24.75
C GLY A 489 -6.52 -48.79 23.63
N LEU A 490 -5.50 -48.31 22.92
CA LEU A 490 -5.61 -47.37 21.80
C LEU A 490 -5.55 -48.09 20.44
N HIS A 491 -6.15 -47.48 19.43
CA HIS A 491 -6.02 -47.83 18.02
C HIS A 491 -4.72 -47.23 17.46
N THR A 492 -4.14 -47.86 16.43
CA THR A 492 -2.96 -47.35 15.74
C THR A 492 -3.29 -47.13 14.28
N LEU A 493 -3.09 -45.91 13.78
CA LEU A 493 -3.11 -45.65 12.33
C LEU A 493 -1.73 -45.96 11.77
N CYS A 494 -1.67 -46.92 10.85
CA CYS A 494 -0.46 -47.34 10.17
C CYS A 494 -0.43 -46.72 8.78
N LEU A 495 0.39 -45.68 8.59
CA LEU A 495 0.68 -45.14 7.27
C LEU A 495 1.62 -46.10 6.53
N LEU A 496 1.37 -46.32 5.25
CA LEU A 496 2.12 -47.26 4.43
C LEU A 496 3.10 -46.52 3.51
N ASP A 497 4.26 -47.12 3.29
CA ASP A 497 5.31 -46.50 2.50
C ASP A 497 4.92 -46.23 1.05
N ILE A 498 5.51 -45.17 0.53
CA ILE A 498 5.33 -44.70 -0.83
C ILE A 498 6.71 -44.35 -1.39
N LYS A 499 7.13 -45.07 -2.44
CA LYS A 499 8.37 -44.80 -3.17
C LYS A 499 8.04 -44.20 -4.53
N VAL A 500 8.09 -42.87 -4.66
CA VAL A 500 7.86 -42.14 -5.93
C VAL A 500 9.14 -41.44 -6.37
N LYS A 501 9.50 -41.58 -7.66
CA LYS A 501 10.68 -40.93 -8.27
C LYS A 501 11.97 -41.14 -7.44
N GLU A 502 12.20 -42.34 -6.92
CA GLU A 502 13.47 -42.70 -6.27
C GLU A 502 14.52 -43.15 -7.31
N GLN A 503 15.77 -42.74 -7.10
CA GLN A 503 16.92 -43.25 -7.86
C GLN A 503 17.48 -44.49 -7.18
N THR A 504 18.01 -45.44 -7.96
CA THR A 504 18.78 -46.53 -7.33
C THR A 504 20.07 -45.97 -6.74
N VAL A 505 20.57 -46.59 -5.66
CA VAL A 505 21.86 -46.21 -5.05
C VAL A 505 22.99 -46.22 -6.10
N LYS A 506 22.94 -47.15 -7.06
CA LYS A 506 23.92 -47.27 -8.15
C LYS A 506 23.84 -46.10 -9.14
N ASP A 507 22.64 -45.62 -9.47
CA ASP A 507 22.44 -44.50 -10.39
C ASP A 507 22.77 -43.17 -9.72
N MET A 508 22.44 -43.04 -8.43
CA MET A 508 22.84 -41.91 -7.58
C MET A 508 24.37 -41.78 -7.50
N MET A 509 25.08 -42.90 -7.24
CA MET A 509 26.56 -42.93 -7.24
C MET A 509 27.17 -42.60 -8.61
N ARG A 510 26.42 -42.78 -9.70
CA ARG A 510 26.85 -42.49 -11.08
C ARG A 510 26.35 -41.15 -11.61
N GLY A 511 25.64 -40.37 -10.81
CA GLY A 511 25.06 -39.08 -11.20
C GLY A 511 23.99 -39.17 -12.28
N ARG A 512 23.37 -40.35 -12.50
CA ARG A 512 22.32 -40.53 -13.51
C ARG A 512 20.96 -40.23 -12.89
N LYS A 513 20.20 -39.33 -13.52
CA LYS A 513 18.84 -38.98 -13.12
C LYS A 513 17.80 -39.94 -13.73
N GLU A 514 17.99 -41.24 -13.53
CA GLU A 514 17.01 -42.26 -13.90
C GLU A 514 16.18 -42.66 -12.68
N PHE A 515 14.86 -42.54 -12.80
CA PHE A 515 13.93 -42.73 -11.70
C PHE A 515 13.12 -44.02 -11.88
N LEU A 516 12.95 -44.76 -10.79
CA LEU A 516 12.11 -45.95 -10.80
C LEU A 516 10.61 -45.59 -10.88
N PRO A 517 9.77 -46.49 -11.45
CA PRO A 517 8.34 -46.32 -11.39
C PRO A 517 7.85 -46.29 -9.94
N PRO A 518 6.77 -45.53 -9.65
CA PRO A 518 6.26 -45.42 -8.29
C PRO A 518 5.80 -46.77 -7.75
N LYS A 519 6.18 -47.08 -6.51
CA LYS A 519 5.80 -48.29 -5.79
C LYS A 519 5.10 -47.92 -4.49
N TYR A 520 3.93 -48.52 -4.28
CA TYR A 520 3.10 -48.30 -3.09
C TYR A 520 3.01 -49.57 -2.28
N MET A 521 3.23 -49.47 -0.97
CA MET A 521 3.12 -50.63 -0.10
C MET A 521 1.66 -51.05 0.03
N SER A 522 1.38 -52.32 -0.28
CA SER A 522 0.06 -52.90 -0.05
C SER A 522 -0.14 -53.25 1.43
N CYS A 523 -1.40 -53.25 1.88
CA CYS A 523 -1.74 -53.75 3.21
C CYS A 523 -1.27 -55.20 3.44
N SER A 524 -1.20 -56.01 2.38
CA SER A 524 -0.72 -57.39 2.45
C SER A 524 0.78 -57.46 2.74
N GLU A 525 1.60 -56.63 2.08
CA GLU A 525 3.04 -56.57 2.33
C GLU A 525 3.34 -56.05 3.74
N ALA A 526 2.64 -55.00 4.17
CA ALA A 526 2.75 -54.46 5.53
C ALA A 526 2.42 -55.53 6.59
N ALA A 527 1.31 -56.26 6.39
CA ALA A 527 0.92 -57.34 7.27
C ALA A 527 1.96 -58.47 7.33
N LYS A 528 2.56 -58.84 6.19
CA LYS A 528 3.65 -59.84 6.15
C LYS A 528 4.87 -59.39 6.97
N GLN A 529 5.31 -58.15 6.82
CA GLN A 529 6.43 -57.61 7.62
C GLN A 529 6.13 -57.66 9.12
N LEU A 530 4.92 -57.26 9.53
CA LEU A 530 4.51 -57.31 10.93
C LEU A 530 4.47 -58.74 11.49
N LEU A 531 3.97 -59.70 10.71
CA LEU A 531 3.98 -61.12 11.09
C LEU A 531 5.40 -61.67 11.26
N GLU A 532 6.31 -61.30 10.37
CA GLU A 532 7.70 -61.75 10.42
C GLU A 532 8.49 -61.11 11.58
N ILE A 533 8.22 -59.84 11.92
CA ILE A 533 8.76 -59.23 13.14
C ILE A 533 8.26 -60.00 14.37
N ALA A 534 6.96 -60.30 14.42
CA ALA A 534 6.39 -61.03 15.55
C ALA A 534 6.98 -62.44 15.71
N ASP A 535 7.28 -63.12 14.60
CA ASP A 535 7.95 -64.43 14.62
C ASP A 535 9.39 -64.35 15.11
N ARG A 536 10.11 -63.25 14.83
CA ARG A 536 11.41 -62.98 15.44
C ARG A 536 11.30 -62.77 16.94
N MET A 537 10.33 -61.95 17.39
CA MET A 537 10.11 -61.68 18.81
C MET A 537 9.74 -62.93 19.62
N MET A 538 8.93 -63.83 19.05
CA MET A 538 8.59 -65.12 19.68
C MET A 538 9.82 -66.03 19.84
N LYS A 539 10.74 -66.04 18.88
CA LYS A 539 12.00 -66.81 18.99
C LYS A 539 12.93 -66.24 20.06
N GLU A 540 12.83 -64.95 20.34
CA GLU A 540 13.61 -64.23 21.35
C GLU A 540 12.93 -64.23 22.74
N ASN A 541 11.85 -65.00 22.93
CA ASN A 541 11.09 -65.11 24.19
C ASN A 541 10.43 -63.79 24.64
N VAL A 542 10.16 -62.87 23.71
CA VAL A 542 9.39 -61.64 23.96
C VAL A 542 7.92 -61.90 23.59
N GLU A 543 6.98 -61.56 24.48
CA GLU A 543 5.55 -61.73 24.20
C GLU A 543 5.14 -60.93 22.95
N PRO A 544 4.63 -61.60 21.89
CA PRO A 544 4.17 -60.92 20.69
C PRO A 544 2.87 -60.16 20.97
N VAL A 545 2.62 -59.09 20.21
CA VAL A 545 1.36 -58.35 20.30
C VAL A 545 0.22 -59.28 19.88
N GLU A 546 -0.81 -59.45 20.71
CA GLU A 546 -1.99 -60.31 20.44
C GLU A 546 -2.63 -60.06 19.05
N LEU A 547 -2.47 -58.86 18.49
CA LEU A 547 -2.93 -58.51 17.14
C LEU A 547 -2.38 -59.44 16.04
N VAL A 548 -1.15 -59.94 16.22
CA VAL A 548 -0.47 -60.88 15.30
C VAL A 548 -1.13 -62.26 15.36
N VAL A 549 -1.59 -62.66 16.55
CA VAL A 549 -2.35 -63.91 16.75
C VAL A 549 -3.68 -63.83 16.02
N PHE A 550 -4.39 -62.69 16.12
CA PHE A 550 -5.64 -62.45 15.40
C PHE A 550 -5.46 -62.32 13.87
N MET A 551 -4.39 -61.68 13.41
CA MET A 551 -4.03 -61.63 11.98
C MET A 551 -3.68 -63.01 11.42
N ARG A 552 -3.04 -63.89 12.21
CA ARG A 552 -2.82 -65.30 11.85
C ARG A 552 -4.13 -66.09 11.75
N GLU A 553 -5.07 -65.85 12.66
CA GLU A 553 -6.41 -66.47 12.63
C GLU A 553 -7.23 -66.01 11.42
N MET A 554 -7.19 -64.70 11.10
CA MET A 554 -7.79 -64.13 9.90
C MET A 554 -7.14 -64.63 8.60
N ALA A 555 -5.81 -64.80 8.58
CA ALA A 555 -5.12 -65.33 7.39
C ALA A 555 -5.44 -66.82 7.15
N ARG A 556 -5.78 -67.58 8.20
CA ARG A 556 -6.20 -69.00 8.11
C ARG A 556 -7.66 -69.16 7.68
N THR A 557 -8.51 -68.16 7.94
CA THR A 557 -9.89 -68.13 7.46
C THR A 557 -9.94 -67.48 6.08
N ARG A 558 -10.15 -68.26 5.01
CA ARG A 558 -10.35 -67.73 3.64
C ARG A 558 -11.59 -66.83 3.60
N PHE A 559 -11.44 -65.55 3.91
CA PHE A 559 -12.44 -64.55 3.56
C PHE A 559 -12.24 -64.16 2.10
N VAL A 560 -13.13 -64.66 1.25
CA VAL A 560 -13.32 -64.17 -0.11
C VAL A 560 -13.84 -62.74 0.00
N TRP A 561 -12.98 -61.75 -0.22
CA TRP A 561 -13.44 -60.40 -0.55
C TRP A 561 -14.20 -60.50 -1.88
N ARG A 562 -15.53 -60.50 -1.81
CA ARG A 562 -16.37 -60.28 -2.98
C ARG A 562 -16.13 -58.83 -3.40
N GLU A 563 -15.39 -58.63 -4.49
CA GLU A 563 -15.46 -57.37 -5.23
C GLU A 563 -16.94 -57.12 -5.57
N SER A 564 -17.52 -56.11 -4.94
CA SER A 564 -18.82 -55.59 -5.35
C SER A 564 -18.57 -54.52 -6.41
N ARG A 565 -19.23 -54.73 -7.56
CA ARG A 565 -19.21 -53.88 -8.76
C ARG A 565 -19.74 -52.49 -8.52
#